data_AF-A0A2T4DDZ9-F1
#
_entry.id   AF-A0A2T4DDZ9-F1
#
_cell.length_a   1.000
_cell.length_b   1.000
_cell.length_c   1.000
_cell.angle_alpha   90.00
_cell.angle_beta   90.00
_cell.angle_gamma   90.00
#
_symmetry.space_group_name_H-M   'P 1'
#
loop_
_entity.id
_entity.type
_entity.pdbx_description
1 polymer ?
#
loop_
_entity_poly.entity_id
_entity_poly.type
_entity_poly.pdbx_seq_one_letter_code
_entity_poly.pdbx_strand_id
1 'polypeptide(L)'
;QRSRKAAEELLNEHREIKRHWPRLRFNSINTCEAPEGQTFTVEVYLDGIDEKRIAVELVAEDSEYGPRTVAAMAMKHPLSGSAHTYLYECTVPSRPEGHYTPRLRVQDERLNLPLENPAILWLR
;
A
#
# COMPACT_ATOMS: atom_id res chain seq x y z
N GLN A 1 29.14 6.79 5.02
CA GLN A 1 29.49 7.21 3.64
C GLN A 1 28.79 6.24 2.70
N ARG A 2 27.82 6.67 1.88
CA ARG A 2 27.18 5.76 0.90
C ARG A 2 28.20 5.41 -0.18
N SER A 3 28.49 4.12 -0.37
CA SER A 3 29.42 3.68 -1.41
C SER A 3 28.81 3.89 -2.80
N ARG A 4 29.63 4.08 -3.83
CA ARG A 4 29.20 4.25 -5.23
C ARG A 4 28.25 3.12 -5.69
N LYS A 5 28.56 1.89 -5.26
CA LYS A 5 27.73 0.70 -5.51
C LYS A 5 26.34 0.80 -4.89
N ALA A 6 26.23 1.29 -3.65
CA ALA A 6 24.94 1.47 -2.99
C ALA A 6 24.08 2.56 -3.68
N ALA A 7 24.71 3.58 -4.26
CA ALA A 7 24.00 4.60 -5.04
C ALA A 7 23.48 4.04 -6.38
N GLU A 8 24.27 3.19 -7.05
CA GLU A 8 23.87 2.52 -8.30
C GLU A 8 22.72 1.53 -8.09
N GLU A 9 22.75 0.75 -7.00
CA GLU A 9 21.66 -0.16 -6.62
C GLU A 9 20.35 0.62 -6.40
N LEU A 10 20.37 1.67 -5.58
CA LEU A 10 19.17 2.50 -5.31
C LEU A 10 18.57 3.11 -6.60
N LEU A 11 19.42 3.55 -7.54
CA LEU A 11 18.96 4.11 -8.80
C LEU A 11 18.30 3.07 -9.70
N ASN A 12 18.86 1.86 -9.76
CA ASN A 12 18.23 0.76 -10.50
C ASN A 12 16.90 0.35 -9.87
N GLU A 13 16.85 0.25 -8.55
CA GLU A 13 15.63 -0.07 -7.81
C GLU A 13 14.53 0.96 -8.05
N HIS A 14 14.87 2.25 -8.00
CA HIS A 14 13.93 3.33 -8.31
C HIS A 14 13.40 3.25 -9.75
N ARG A 15 14.27 2.93 -10.72
CA ARG A 15 13.87 2.78 -12.14
C ARG A 15 12.90 1.63 -12.35
N GLU A 16 13.16 0.48 -11.72
CA GLU A 16 12.25 -0.67 -11.79
C GLU A 16 10.89 -0.32 -11.19
N ILE A 17 10.84 0.22 -9.96
CA ILE A 17 9.58 0.62 -9.33
C ILE A 17 8.82 1.61 -10.22
N LYS A 18 9.50 2.64 -10.76
CA LYS A 18 8.87 3.63 -11.65
C LYS A 18 8.31 3.02 -12.93
N ARG A 19 8.97 2.01 -13.49
CA ARG A 19 8.53 1.30 -14.71
C ARG A 19 7.24 0.50 -14.47
N HIS A 20 7.15 -0.13 -13.31
CA HIS A 20 6.02 -0.97 -12.95
C HIS A 20 4.87 -0.16 -12.34
N TRP A 21 5.15 1.00 -11.72
CA TRP A 21 4.17 1.81 -10.97
C TRP A 21 2.80 2.01 -11.64
N PRO A 22 2.73 2.39 -12.94
CA PRO A 22 1.45 2.65 -13.61
C PRO A 22 0.57 1.40 -13.80
N ARG A 23 1.10 0.19 -13.57
CA ARG A 23 0.38 -1.08 -13.73
C ARG A 23 -0.14 -1.65 -12.42
N LEU A 24 0.27 -1.08 -11.27
CA LEU A 24 -0.31 -1.46 -9.98
C LEU A 24 -1.77 -1.05 -9.95
N ARG A 25 -2.58 -1.87 -9.30
CA ARG A 25 -4.01 -1.61 -9.16
C ARG A 25 -4.57 -2.38 -7.98
N PHE A 26 -5.64 -1.83 -7.45
CA PHE A 26 -6.55 -2.54 -6.57
C PHE A 26 -7.51 -3.36 -7.43
N ASN A 27 -7.62 -4.66 -7.15
CA ASN A 27 -8.58 -5.52 -7.83
C ASN A 27 -9.92 -5.55 -7.09
N SER A 28 -9.89 -5.52 -5.76
CA SER A 28 -11.08 -5.48 -4.92
C SER A 28 -10.78 -4.88 -3.54
N ILE A 29 -11.83 -4.36 -2.89
CA ILE A 29 -11.87 -3.96 -1.49
C ILE A 29 -13.12 -4.58 -0.88
N ASN A 30 -12.99 -5.20 0.28
CA ASN A 30 -14.11 -5.74 1.03
C ASN A 30 -14.01 -5.31 2.49
N THR A 31 -15.16 -5.22 3.14
CA THR A 31 -15.27 -4.84 4.55
C THR A 31 -16.18 -5.80 5.27
N CYS A 32 -15.77 -6.25 6.45
CA CYS A 32 -16.56 -7.09 7.34
C CYS A 32 -16.58 -6.47 8.74
N GLU A 33 -17.71 -6.59 9.44
CA GLU A 33 -17.78 -6.24 10.87
C GLU A 33 -16.86 -7.15 11.70
N ALA A 34 -16.24 -6.56 12.72
CA ALA A 34 -15.37 -7.26 13.67
C ALA A 34 -15.68 -6.79 15.11
N PRO A 35 -15.35 -7.58 16.15
CA PRO A 35 -15.61 -7.18 17.54
C PRO A 35 -14.95 -5.85 17.94
N GLU A 36 -13.81 -5.52 17.35
CA GLU A 36 -13.03 -4.30 17.65
C GLU A 36 -13.21 -3.20 16.58
N GLY A 37 -14.18 -3.32 15.69
CA GLY A 37 -14.47 -2.34 14.65
C GLY A 37 -14.87 -2.99 13.33
N GLN A 38 -14.10 -2.73 12.28
CA GLN A 38 -14.31 -3.32 10.97
C GLN A 38 -12.97 -3.75 10.34
N THR A 39 -12.98 -4.92 9.71
CA THR A 39 -11.83 -5.47 9.02
C THR A 39 -11.97 -5.20 7.53
N PHE A 40 -10.94 -4.58 6.96
CA PHE A 40 -10.83 -4.37 5.52
C PHE A 40 -9.88 -5.39 4.92
N THR A 41 -10.28 -5.99 3.81
CA THR A 41 -9.39 -6.76 2.95
C THR A 41 -9.30 -6.12 1.58
N VAL A 42 -8.08 -6.07 1.05
CA VAL A 42 -7.79 -5.42 -0.23
C VAL A 42 -6.92 -6.34 -1.07
N GLU A 43 -7.35 -6.59 -2.30
CA GLU A 43 -6.55 -7.31 -3.29
C GLU A 43 -5.75 -6.34 -4.14
N VAL A 44 -4.44 -6.53 -4.19
CA VAL A 44 -3.52 -5.64 -4.89
C VAL A 44 -2.69 -6.42 -5.91
N TYR A 45 -2.68 -5.95 -7.16
CA TYR A 45 -1.77 -6.41 -8.19
C TYR A 45 -0.50 -5.54 -8.20
N LEU A 46 0.67 -6.17 -7.98
CA LEU A 46 1.97 -5.48 -7.85
C LEU A 46 2.85 -5.55 -9.09
N ASP A 47 2.41 -6.20 -10.17
CA ASP A 47 3.11 -6.23 -11.46
C ASP A 47 4.58 -6.71 -11.38
N GLY A 48 4.88 -7.61 -10.44
CA GLY A 48 6.23 -8.16 -10.25
C GLY A 48 7.14 -7.36 -9.32
N ILE A 49 6.68 -6.24 -8.76
CA ILE A 49 7.40 -5.57 -7.67
C ILE A 49 7.33 -6.46 -6.41
N ASP A 50 8.49 -6.63 -5.76
CA ASP A 50 8.60 -7.28 -4.45
C ASP A 50 7.66 -6.62 -3.43
N GLU A 51 6.81 -7.41 -2.78
CA GLU A 51 5.79 -6.91 -1.86
C GLU A 51 6.36 -6.13 -0.67
N LYS A 52 7.62 -6.38 -0.30
CA LYS A 52 8.29 -5.66 0.81
C LYS A 52 8.63 -4.22 0.45
N ARG A 53 8.60 -3.89 -0.84
CA ARG A 53 8.87 -2.55 -1.36
C ARG A 53 7.62 -1.70 -1.48
N ILE A 54 6.44 -2.28 -1.24
CA ILE A 54 5.16 -1.58 -1.33
C ILE A 54 4.44 -1.68 0.01
N ALA A 55 4.17 -0.54 0.63
CA ALA A 55 3.27 -0.47 1.76
C ALA A 55 1.84 -0.24 1.25
N VAL A 56 0.91 -1.03 1.79
CA VAL A 56 -0.52 -0.86 1.61
C VAL A 56 -1.07 -0.27 2.90
N GLU A 57 -1.79 0.83 2.79
CA GLU A 57 -2.34 1.55 3.93
C GLU A 57 -3.81 1.87 3.71
N LEU A 58 -4.59 1.81 4.77
CA LEU A 58 -5.97 2.28 4.80
C LEU A 58 -6.00 3.63 5.50
N VAL A 59 -6.47 4.66 4.81
CA VAL A 59 -6.48 6.03 5.33
C VAL A 59 -7.91 6.52 5.52
N ALA A 60 -8.18 7.16 6.65
CA ALA A 60 -9.33 8.00 6.83
C ALA A 60 -8.88 9.38 7.30
N GLU A 61 -9.51 10.42 6.78
CA GLU A 61 -9.28 11.78 7.24
C GLU A 61 -9.97 12.05 8.59
N ASP A 62 -9.58 13.17 9.21
CA ASP A 62 -10.24 13.66 10.42
C ASP A 62 -11.71 14.02 10.11
N SER A 63 -12.63 13.57 10.96
CA SER A 63 -14.07 13.78 10.79
C SER A 63 -14.81 13.61 12.12
N GLU A 64 -16.11 13.84 12.12
CA GLU A 64 -17.01 13.54 13.24
C GLU A 64 -17.01 12.06 13.64
N TYR A 65 -16.57 11.16 12.76
CA TYR A 65 -16.42 9.72 13.02
C TYR A 65 -15.04 9.35 13.58
N GLY A 66 -14.19 10.33 13.87
CA GLY A 66 -12.93 10.17 14.60
C GLY A 66 -11.70 10.78 13.91
N PRO A 67 -10.52 10.67 14.58
CA PRO A 67 -9.29 11.32 14.15
C PRO A 67 -8.74 10.76 12.85
N ARG A 68 -7.89 11.52 12.17
CA ARG A 68 -7.14 11.01 10.99
C ARG A 68 -6.45 9.69 11.32
N THR A 69 -6.74 8.66 10.54
CA THR A 69 -6.23 7.30 10.72
C THR A 69 -5.41 6.90 9.51
N VAL A 70 -4.21 6.35 9.72
CA VAL A 70 -3.40 5.70 8.68
C VAL A 70 -3.00 4.34 9.23
N ALA A 71 -3.75 3.31 8.83
CA ALA A 71 -3.51 1.95 9.28
C ALA A 71 -2.68 1.21 8.23
N ALA A 72 -1.57 0.60 8.64
CA ALA A 72 -0.82 -0.30 7.78
C ALA A 72 -1.62 -1.60 7.59
N MET A 73 -1.69 -2.11 6.36
CA MET A 73 -2.33 -3.38 6.06
C MET A 73 -1.28 -4.49 5.96
N ALA A 74 -1.48 -5.57 6.71
CA ALA A 74 -0.58 -6.72 6.71
C ALA A 74 -0.85 -7.60 5.48
N MET A 75 0.19 -8.00 4.75
CA MET A 75 0.08 -9.00 3.69
C MET A 75 -0.24 -10.37 4.31
N LYS A 76 -1.34 -11.00 3.89
CA LYS A 76 -1.78 -12.30 4.42
C LYS A 76 -1.23 -13.46 3.60
N HIS A 77 -1.50 -13.47 2.30
CA HIS A 77 -0.98 -14.48 1.39
C HIS A 77 -1.04 -14.00 -0.07
N PRO A 78 -0.18 -14.55 -0.95
CA PRO A 78 -0.41 -14.46 -2.38
C PRO A 78 -1.69 -15.19 -2.75
N LEU A 79 -2.44 -14.69 -3.73
CA LEU A 79 -3.64 -15.37 -4.22
C LEU A 79 -3.27 -16.46 -5.23
N SER A 80 -3.67 -17.71 -4.93
CA SER A 80 -3.46 -18.86 -5.82
C SER A 80 -4.06 -18.60 -7.20
N GLY A 81 -3.23 -18.71 -8.26
CA GLY A 81 -3.68 -18.58 -9.64
C GLY A 81 -3.57 -17.19 -10.28
N SER A 82 -3.15 -16.16 -9.52
CA SER A 82 -2.85 -14.83 -10.07
C SER A 82 -1.43 -14.42 -9.70
N ALA A 83 -0.52 -14.51 -10.68
CA ALA A 83 0.85 -14.02 -10.50
C ALA A 83 0.82 -12.54 -10.10
N HIS A 84 1.54 -12.20 -9.03
CA HIS A 84 1.70 -10.83 -8.52
C HIS A 84 0.45 -10.18 -7.89
N THR A 85 -0.57 -10.96 -7.53
CA THR A 85 -1.70 -10.47 -6.73
C THR A 85 -1.60 -10.95 -5.29
N TYR A 86 -1.78 -10.02 -4.35
CA TYR A 86 -1.61 -10.24 -2.92
C TYR A 86 -2.82 -9.72 -2.15
N LEU A 87 -3.19 -10.42 -1.08
CA LEU A 87 -4.25 -10.00 -0.17
C LEU A 87 -3.66 -9.28 1.04
N TYR A 88 -4.18 -8.09 1.33
CA TYR A 88 -3.81 -7.27 2.47
C TYR A 88 -4.99 -7.09 3.41
N GLU A 89 -4.73 -7.00 4.71
CA GLU A 89 -5.78 -6.86 5.73
C GLU A 89 -5.38 -5.90 6.86
N CYS A 90 -6.35 -5.15 7.37
CA CYS A 90 -6.24 -4.47 8.67
C CYS A 90 -7.61 -4.37 9.35
N THR A 91 -7.62 -4.18 10.65
CA THR A 91 -8.81 -3.86 11.44
C THR A 91 -8.69 -2.42 11.94
N VAL A 92 -9.76 -1.65 11.76
CA VAL A 92 -9.84 -0.22 12.12
C VAL A 92 -11.17 0.06 12.84
N PRO A 93 -11.27 1.19 13.56
CA PRO A 93 -12.55 1.61 14.12
C PRO A 93 -13.65 1.71 13.06
N SER A 94 -14.88 1.38 13.43
CA SER A 94 -16.03 1.43 12.51
C SER A 94 -16.32 2.88 12.10
N ARG A 95 -16.46 3.10 10.79
CA ARG A 95 -16.93 4.35 10.16
C ARG A 95 -17.86 4.02 9.00
N PRO A 96 -18.74 4.95 8.58
CA PRO A 96 -19.56 4.76 7.40
C PRO A 96 -18.73 4.47 6.14
N GLU A 97 -19.37 3.87 5.14
CA GLU A 97 -18.78 3.62 3.84
C GLU A 97 -18.22 4.91 3.22
N GLY A 98 -17.08 4.81 2.54
CA GLY A 98 -16.41 5.95 1.90
C GLY A 98 -15.50 6.77 2.80
N HIS A 99 -15.50 6.56 4.13
CA HIS A 99 -14.57 7.26 5.03
C HIS A 99 -13.15 6.70 5.00
N TYR A 100 -12.99 5.44 4.59
CA TYR A 100 -11.70 4.79 4.46
C TYR A 100 -11.33 4.62 2.99
N THR A 101 -10.12 4.99 2.62
CA THR A 101 -9.58 4.87 1.27
C THR A 101 -8.23 4.15 1.31
N PRO A 102 -8.08 2.99 0.64
CA PRO A 102 -6.80 2.33 0.49
C PRO A 102 -5.83 3.14 -0.37
N ARG A 103 -4.53 3.02 -0.06
CA ARG A 103 -3.45 3.55 -0.88
C ARG A 103 -2.24 2.62 -0.92
N LEU A 104 -1.50 2.70 -2.01
CA LEU A 104 -0.18 2.10 -2.17
C LEU A 104 0.88 3.19 -2.10
N ARG A 105 1.97 2.93 -1.39
CA ARG A 105 3.18 3.76 -1.39
C ARG A 105 4.43 2.91 -1.48
N VAL A 106 5.52 3.51 -1.96
CA VAL A 106 6.84 2.87 -1.87
C VAL A 106 7.25 2.76 -0.39
N GLN A 107 7.77 1.61 -0.02
CA GLN A 107 8.39 1.31 1.27
C GLN A 107 9.86 1.00 1.05
N ASP A 108 10.73 1.89 1.54
CA ASP A 108 12.18 1.67 1.52
C ASP A 108 12.81 2.39 2.72
N GLU A 109 13.40 1.61 3.63
CA GLU A 109 14.05 2.09 4.86
C GLU A 109 15.31 2.93 4.59
N ARG A 110 15.91 2.79 3.39
CA ARG A 110 17.15 3.47 2.97
C ARG A 110 16.86 4.80 2.30
N LEU A 111 15.61 5.03 1.91
CA LEU A 111 15.23 6.14 1.06
C LEU A 111 14.48 7.21 1.86
N ASN A 112 15.17 8.32 2.17
CA ASN A 112 14.54 9.63 2.30
C ASN A 112 14.29 10.17 0.88
N LEU A 113 13.44 9.49 0.09
CA LEU A 113 13.14 9.93 -1.28
C LEU A 113 12.57 11.35 -1.24
N PRO A 114 13.01 12.27 -2.12
CA PRO A 114 12.41 13.58 -2.23
C PRO A 114 10.92 13.48 -2.65
N LEU A 115 10.10 14.32 -2.01
CA LEU A 115 8.63 14.36 -2.07
C LEU A 115 8.03 14.70 -3.45
N GLU A 116 8.81 14.94 -4.50
CA GLU A 116 8.33 15.26 -5.85
C GLU A 116 7.77 14.03 -6.62
N ASN A 117 7.52 12.90 -5.93
CA ASN A 117 7.16 11.64 -6.54
C ASN A 117 5.62 11.51 -6.70
N PRO A 118 5.05 11.25 -7.90
CA PRO A 118 3.61 10.96 -8.09
C PRO A 118 3.14 9.63 -7.46
N ALA A 119 3.84 9.14 -6.42
CA ALA A 119 3.89 7.75 -5.97
C ALA A 119 3.05 7.45 -4.72
N ILE A 120 1.81 7.95 -4.71
CA ILE A 120 0.76 7.33 -3.92
C ILE A 120 -0.37 6.98 -4.86
N LEU A 121 -0.59 5.67 -5.04
CA LEU A 121 -1.72 5.18 -5.81
C LEU A 121 -2.88 5.02 -4.84
N TRP A 122 -3.88 5.88 -4.97
CA TRP A 122 -5.12 5.81 -4.21
C TRP A 122 -6.13 4.93 -4.94
N LEU A 123 -6.93 4.18 -4.18
CA LEU A 123 -8.16 3.63 -4.73
C LEU A 123 -9.09 4.82 -5.01
N ARG A 124 -9.47 5.00 -6.27
CA ARG A 124 -10.42 6.04 -6.70
C ARG A 124 -11.78 5.45 -6.94
#